data_AF-A0A358U9Q2-F1
#
_entry.id   AF-A0A358U9Q2-F1
#
_cell.length_a   1.000
_cell.length_b   1.000
_cell.length_c   1.000
_cell.angle_alpha   90.00
_cell.angle_beta   90.00
_cell.angle_gamma   90.00
#
_symmetry.space_group_name_H-M   'P 1'
#
loop_
_entity.id
_entity.type
_entity.pdbx_description
1 polymer ?
#
loop_
_entity_poly.entity_id
_entity_poly.type
_entity_poly.pdbx_seq_one_letter_code
_entity_poly.pdbx_strand_id
1 'polypeptide(L)'
;MDAPYMYDAKNELSNDIKLTLESAEKGYRLTVLPNNEWLSSTDRVFPIIIDPTLQTKQETSNITDNHVSEGLPNSNFENSHMLKTGNSTGGVHRSYLKFNLPTLTASDMVVNANLYMNLLTPNSAVRQVNVHKVLGDWSGNSIIWNNKPNYDTKVVDYQFVKDLAPYYTWDVTSIVKDWYTTGNNYGLMLKNQDEVNPGYTEYVSANTSSAYTSLRASVVLSYINNSGLESYWTYHSQDVGRAGTGYVNDYNGNVIFAHNDLEMNGNKMPISLNHVYNSNDKDTDLKYGPGWRLNLNQRIAEQTISGVPYYIYTDGDGTKHYFKYDS
;
A
#
# COMPACT_ATOMS: atom_id res chain seq x y z
N MET A 1 5.13 -14.62 -7.24
CA MET A 1 4.13 -13.57 -7.53
C MET A 1 3.03 -13.81 -6.55
N ASP A 2 2.78 -12.86 -5.66
CA ASP A 2 1.58 -12.93 -4.83
C ASP A 2 0.39 -12.62 -5.73
N ALA A 3 -0.68 -13.41 -5.58
CA ALA A 3 -1.90 -13.17 -6.31
C ALA A 3 -2.50 -11.84 -5.84
N PRO A 4 -3.11 -11.05 -6.75
CA PRO A 4 -3.96 -9.95 -6.32
C PRO A 4 -5.09 -10.53 -5.46
N TYR A 5 -5.72 -9.67 -4.68
CA TYR A 5 -6.93 -10.07 -3.95
C TYR A 5 -8.14 -9.47 -4.65
N MET A 6 -9.29 -10.08 -4.40
CA MET A 6 -10.57 -9.56 -4.83
C MET A 6 -11.41 -9.17 -3.63
N TYR A 7 -12.27 -8.16 -3.80
CA TYR A 7 -13.26 -7.81 -2.80
C TYR A 7 -14.58 -7.42 -3.45
N ASP A 8 -15.67 -7.60 -2.71
CA ASP A 8 -17.02 -7.26 -3.14
C ASP A 8 -17.42 -5.85 -2.65
N ALA A 9 -18.59 -5.35 -3.06
CA ALA A 9 -19.07 -4.02 -2.68
C ALA A 9 -19.38 -3.86 -1.17
N LYS A 10 -19.30 -4.92 -0.37
CA LYS A 10 -19.38 -4.90 1.10
C LYS A 10 -18.00 -4.97 1.77
N ASN A 11 -16.91 -4.96 0.99
CA ASN A 11 -15.53 -5.16 1.42
C ASN A 11 -15.22 -6.58 1.96
N GLU A 12 -16.02 -7.59 1.60
CA GLU A 12 -15.62 -8.98 1.86
C GLU A 12 -14.43 -9.31 0.95
N LEU A 13 -13.35 -9.85 1.53
CA LEU A 13 -12.06 -10.01 0.86
C LEU A 13 -11.78 -11.50 0.53
N SER A 14 -11.15 -11.76 -0.61
CA SER A 14 -10.60 -13.07 -0.97
C SER A 14 -9.26 -12.96 -1.66
N ASN A 15 -8.30 -13.75 -1.18
CA ASN A 15 -6.98 -13.91 -1.80
C ASN A 15 -6.94 -15.12 -2.75
N ASP A 16 -8.06 -15.81 -2.94
CA ASP A 16 -8.13 -17.05 -3.72
C ASP A 16 -8.26 -16.74 -5.22
N ILE A 17 -7.17 -16.20 -5.78
CA ILE A 17 -7.07 -15.92 -7.21
C ILE A 17 -5.95 -16.77 -7.79
N LYS A 18 -6.32 -17.68 -8.70
CA LYS A 18 -5.36 -18.48 -9.45
C LYS A 18 -4.95 -17.72 -10.70
N LEU A 19 -3.65 -17.62 -10.93
CA LEU A 19 -3.08 -17.01 -12.12
C LEU A 19 -2.44 -18.10 -12.97
N THR A 20 -2.97 -18.32 -14.17
CA THR A 20 -2.35 -19.23 -15.14
C THR A 20 -1.91 -18.46 -16.37
N LEU A 21 -0.74 -18.82 -16.89
CA LEU A 21 -0.17 -18.21 -18.09
C LEU A 21 0.09 -19.32 -19.10
N GLU A 22 -0.50 -19.19 -20.27
CA GLU A 22 -0.41 -20.18 -21.34
C GLU A 22 0.04 -19.51 -22.65
N SER A 23 0.88 -20.19 -23.43
CA SER A 23 1.30 -19.70 -24.75
C SER A 23 0.14 -19.81 -25.76
N ALA A 24 0.02 -18.80 -26.62
CA ALA A 24 -0.98 -18.72 -27.69
C ALA A 24 -0.32 -18.31 -29.01
N GLU A 25 -1.01 -18.50 -30.14
CA GLU A 25 -0.44 -18.26 -31.49
C GLU A 25 0.06 -16.83 -31.74
N LYS A 26 -0.33 -15.86 -30.91
CA LYS A 26 0.14 -14.46 -30.96
C LYS A 26 0.44 -13.90 -29.56
N GLY A 27 1.27 -14.59 -28.79
CA GLY A 27 1.73 -14.15 -27.47
C GLY A 27 1.24 -15.08 -26.37
N TYR A 28 0.86 -14.53 -25.23
CA TYR A 28 0.44 -15.32 -24.08
C TYR A 28 -0.96 -14.92 -23.62
N ARG A 29 -1.70 -15.89 -23.11
CA ARG A 29 -2.97 -15.69 -22.43
C ARG A 29 -2.74 -15.76 -20.93
N LEU A 30 -2.78 -14.61 -20.27
CA LEU A 30 -2.92 -14.54 -18.82
C LEU A 30 -4.38 -14.81 -18.47
N THR A 31 -4.62 -15.85 -17.69
CA THR A 31 -5.94 -16.14 -17.10
C THR A 31 -5.87 -15.80 -15.63
N VAL A 32 -6.57 -14.75 -15.25
CA VAL A 32 -6.93 -14.46 -13.87
C VAL A 32 -8.18 -15.27 -13.59
N LEU A 33 -8.07 -16.27 -12.72
CA LEU A 33 -9.16 -17.16 -12.35
C LEU A 33 -9.47 -16.97 -10.86
N PRO A 34 -10.35 -16.03 -10.52
CA PRO A 34 -10.80 -15.86 -9.15
C PRO A 34 -11.64 -17.07 -8.72
N ASN A 35 -11.64 -17.38 -7.42
CA ASN A 35 -12.38 -18.51 -6.88
C ASN A 35 -13.89 -18.38 -7.19
N ASN A 36 -14.39 -19.31 -8.00
CA ASN A 36 -15.78 -19.30 -8.45
C ASN A 36 -16.80 -19.53 -7.31
N GLU A 37 -16.45 -20.33 -6.29
CA GLU A 37 -17.32 -20.52 -5.11
C GLU A 37 -17.43 -19.22 -4.32
N TRP A 38 -16.33 -18.50 -4.18
CA TRP A 38 -16.34 -17.19 -3.56
C TRP A 38 -17.15 -16.19 -4.37
N LEU A 39 -16.97 -16.13 -5.70
CA LEU A 39 -17.72 -15.22 -6.60
C LEU A 39 -19.22 -15.53 -6.61
N SER A 40 -19.60 -16.80 -6.47
CA SER A 40 -20.99 -17.28 -6.62
C SER A 40 -21.74 -17.38 -5.29
N SER A 41 -21.12 -17.01 -4.16
CA SER A 41 -21.79 -17.01 -2.87
C SER A 41 -22.97 -16.01 -2.88
N THR A 42 -24.10 -16.41 -2.31
CA THR A 42 -25.30 -15.57 -2.19
C THR A 42 -25.08 -14.31 -1.38
N ASP A 43 -24.01 -14.26 -0.59
CA ASP A 43 -23.67 -13.12 0.25
C ASP A 43 -22.93 -12.02 -0.54
N ARG A 44 -22.43 -12.33 -1.75
CA ARG A 44 -21.60 -11.43 -2.56
C ARG A 44 -22.40 -10.31 -3.20
N VAL A 45 -21.81 -9.13 -3.19
CA VAL A 45 -22.38 -7.95 -3.82
C VAL A 45 -21.45 -7.41 -4.90
N PHE A 46 -21.92 -7.44 -6.14
CA PHE A 46 -21.19 -6.89 -7.28
C PHE A 46 -21.25 -5.34 -7.29
N PRO A 47 -20.25 -4.64 -7.88
CA PRO A 47 -19.11 -5.17 -8.62
C PRO A 47 -18.04 -5.81 -7.73
N ILE A 48 -17.33 -6.80 -8.27
CA ILE A 48 -16.17 -7.43 -7.62
C ILE A 48 -14.91 -6.84 -8.26
N ILE A 49 -14.03 -6.31 -7.43
CA ILE A 49 -12.81 -5.61 -7.85
C ILE A 49 -11.61 -6.52 -7.57
N ILE A 50 -10.67 -6.61 -8.53
CA ILE A 50 -9.42 -7.36 -8.42
C ILE A 50 -8.26 -6.37 -8.49
N ASP A 51 -7.62 -6.09 -7.36
CA ASP A 51 -6.62 -5.01 -7.25
C ASP A 51 -5.20 -5.55 -6.95
N PRO A 52 -4.16 -4.93 -7.52
CA PRO A 52 -2.77 -5.27 -7.23
C PRO A 52 -2.35 -4.79 -5.84
N THR A 53 -1.46 -5.55 -5.19
CA THR A 53 -0.86 -5.19 -3.90
C THR A 53 0.62 -4.83 -4.05
N LEU A 54 1.10 -3.90 -3.23
CA LEU A 54 2.51 -3.60 -3.01
C LEU A 54 2.90 -4.02 -1.59
N GLN A 55 4.00 -4.73 -1.44
CA GLN A 55 4.55 -5.06 -0.13
C GLN A 55 5.82 -4.25 0.15
N THR A 56 5.97 -3.74 1.37
CA THR A 56 7.21 -3.10 1.80
C THR A 56 8.36 -4.11 1.82
N LYS A 57 9.57 -3.68 1.43
CA LYS A 57 10.75 -4.54 1.43
C LYS A 57 11.09 -5.01 2.85
N GLN A 58 11.38 -6.30 3.00
CA GLN A 58 11.72 -6.93 4.30
C GLN A 58 13.23 -6.92 4.62
N GLU A 59 14.03 -6.23 3.81
CA GLU A 59 15.44 -5.99 4.09
C GLU A 59 15.59 -5.09 5.32
N THR A 60 16.58 -5.36 6.17
CA THR A 60 16.81 -4.61 7.41
C THR A 60 16.97 -3.10 7.16
N SER A 61 17.52 -2.70 6.00
CA SER A 61 17.66 -1.28 5.63
C SER A 61 16.33 -0.56 5.33
N ASN A 62 15.22 -1.28 5.18
CA ASN A 62 13.90 -0.74 4.88
C ASN A 62 12.93 -0.82 6.06
N ILE A 63 13.36 -1.39 7.18
CA ILE A 63 12.58 -1.52 8.42
C ILE A 63 13.39 -0.89 9.54
N THR A 64 12.84 0.15 10.16
CA THR A 64 13.35 0.66 11.43
C THR A 64 12.45 0.13 12.53
N ASP A 65 12.97 -0.77 13.36
CA ASP A 65 12.27 -1.29 14.52
C ASP A 65 13.10 -1.21 15.81
N ASN A 66 12.42 -1.10 16.94
CA ASN A 66 13.02 -1.24 18.26
C ASN A 66 11.93 -1.50 19.30
N HIS A 67 12.30 -2.00 20.46
CA HIS A 67 11.42 -2.04 21.62
C HIS A 67 12.03 -1.27 22.79
N VAL A 68 11.18 -0.64 23.59
CA VAL A 68 11.58 0.07 24.81
C VAL A 68 11.13 -0.73 26.02
N SER A 69 11.87 -0.65 27.12
CA SER A 69 11.57 -1.35 28.36
C SER A 69 11.57 -0.40 29.55
N GLU A 70 10.49 -0.40 30.32
CA GLU A 70 10.37 0.36 31.56
C GLU A 70 11.41 -0.04 32.60
N GLY A 71 11.73 -1.34 32.67
CA GLY A 71 12.74 -1.89 33.58
C GLY A 71 14.17 -1.49 33.26
N LEU A 72 14.42 -1.15 31.99
CA LEU A 72 15.71 -0.76 31.48
C LEU A 72 15.58 0.57 30.73
N PRO A 73 15.26 1.67 31.45
CA PRO A 73 14.68 2.84 30.82
C PRO A 73 15.66 3.67 29.99
N ASN A 74 16.96 3.43 30.18
CA ASN A 74 18.06 4.05 29.42
C ASN A 74 18.74 3.08 28.44
N SER A 75 18.23 1.84 28.31
CA SER A 75 18.78 0.86 27.38
C SER A 75 18.08 0.96 26.03
N ASN A 76 18.88 0.89 24.97
CA ASN A 76 18.43 0.78 23.60
C ASN A 76 18.61 -0.68 23.13
N PHE A 77 17.63 -1.20 22.38
CA PHE A 77 17.61 -2.59 21.94
C PHE A 77 17.70 -2.73 20.42
N GLU A 78 18.40 -1.81 19.72
CA GLU A 78 18.53 -1.83 18.26
C GLU A 78 19.06 -3.17 17.73
N ASN A 79 20.08 -3.74 18.38
CA ASN A 79 20.68 -5.02 17.95
C ASN A 79 19.90 -6.26 18.43
N SER A 80 18.71 -6.08 19.01
CA SER A 80 17.88 -7.19 19.46
C SER A 80 17.29 -7.93 18.25
N HIS A 81 17.49 -9.24 18.21
CA HIS A 81 16.83 -10.14 17.25
C HIS A 81 15.33 -10.35 17.57
N MET A 82 14.80 -9.68 18.59
CA MET A 82 13.39 -9.77 18.97
C MET A 82 12.79 -8.42 19.33
N LEU A 83 11.49 -8.27 19.08
CA LEU A 83 10.67 -7.16 19.56
C LEU A 83 9.78 -7.65 20.70
N LYS A 84 9.51 -6.80 21.69
CA LYS A 84 8.71 -7.17 22.87
C LYS A 84 7.57 -6.19 23.12
N THR A 85 6.42 -6.73 23.53
CA THR A 85 5.25 -5.97 23.97
C THR A 85 4.64 -6.58 25.22
N GLY A 86 4.02 -5.76 26.07
CA GLY A 86 3.41 -6.22 27.32
C GLY A 86 4.36 -6.21 28.51
N ASN A 87 4.00 -6.87 29.60
CA ASN A 87 4.73 -6.80 30.86
C ASN A 87 5.55 -8.08 31.08
N SER A 88 6.87 -7.94 31.19
CA SER A 88 7.77 -9.06 31.50
C SER A 88 8.40 -8.86 32.89
N THR A 89 9.13 -9.86 33.38
CA THR A 89 9.90 -9.74 34.62
C THR A 89 10.95 -8.64 34.47
N GLY A 90 10.61 -7.42 34.92
CA GLY A 90 11.41 -6.22 34.71
C GLY A 90 10.57 -4.98 34.37
N GLY A 91 9.36 -5.13 33.83
CA GLY A 91 8.46 -4.02 33.56
C GLY A 91 7.82 -4.07 32.17
N VAL A 92 7.18 -2.97 31.78
CA VAL A 92 6.44 -2.86 30.52
C VAL A 92 7.38 -2.71 29.32
N HIS A 93 7.06 -3.42 28.24
CA HIS A 93 7.69 -3.31 26.93
C HIS A 93 6.71 -2.81 25.87
N ARG A 94 7.20 -1.96 24.96
CA ARG A 94 6.45 -1.50 23.78
C ARG A 94 7.35 -1.54 22.56
N SER A 95 6.82 -1.98 21.43
CA SER A 95 7.58 -2.08 20.18
C SER A 95 7.17 -0.96 19.23
N TYR A 96 8.15 -0.38 18.56
CA TYR A 96 7.99 0.68 17.57
C TYR A 96 8.51 0.18 16.23
N LEU A 97 7.74 0.41 15.17
CA LEU A 97 8.10 0.02 13.81
C LEU A 97 7.83 1.16 12.84
N LYS A 98 8.73 1.32 11.87
CA LYS A 98 8.64 2.29 10.79
C LYS A 98 9.18 1.63 9.52
N PHE A 99 8.50 1.84 8.40
CA PHE A 99 8.80 1.17 7.14
C PHE A 99 9.10 2.19 6.05
N ASN A 100 10.07 1.87 5.17
CA ASN A 100 10.21 2.59 3.91
C ASN A 100 9.08 2.20 2.98
N LEU A 101 8.17 3.14 2.75
CA LEU A 101 7.01 2.93 1.89
C LEU A 101 7.39 2.94 0.40
N PRO A 102 6.71 2.16 -0.45
CA PRO A 102 6.86 2.30 -1.90
C PRO A 102 6.37 3.68 -2.35
N THR A 103 7.01 4.23 -3.38
CA THR A 103 6.57 5.51 -3.97
C THR A 103 5.24 5.33 -4.67
N LEU A 104 4.26 6.13 -4.28
CA LEU A 104 2.97 6.25 -4.94
C LEU A 104 2.94 7.57 -5.74
N THR A 105 2.26 7.53 -6.88
CA THR A 105 2.02 8.70 -7.73
C THR A 105 0.78 9.47 -7.27
N ALA A 106 0.54 10.68 -7.80
CA ALA A 106 -0.62 11.49 -7.41
C ALA A 106 -1.96 10.85 -7.78
N SER A 107 -1.96 9.86 -8.68
CA SER A 107 -3.15 9.09 -9.03
C SER A 107 -3.35 7.82 -8.20
N ASP A 108 -2.35 7.44 -7.40
CA ASP A 108 -2.42 6.25 -6.55
C ASP A 108 -3.09 6.59 -5.23
N MET A 109 -4.07 5.79 -4.83
CA MET A 109 -4.71 5.92 -3.53
C MET A 109 -4.68 4.60 -2.79
N VAL A 110 -4.10 4.60 -1.60
CA VAL A 110 -4.12 3.45 -0.70
C VAL A 110 -5.58 3.18 -0.32
N VAL A 111 -6.06 1.97 -0.58
CA VAL A 111 -7.41 1.52 -0.16
C VAL A 111 -7.34 0.69 1.10
N ASN A 112 -6.30 -0.13 1.25
CA ASN A 112 -6.07 -0.97 2.42
C ASN A 112 -4.56 -1.06 2.70
N ALA A 113 -4.18 -1.18 3.97
CA ALA A 113 -2.82 -1.50 4.36
C ALA A 113 -2.82 -2.35 5.63
N ASN A 114 -2.23 -3.54 5.56
CA ASN A 114 -2.15 -4.47 6.69
C ASN A 114 -0.69 -4.65 7.11
N LEU A 115 -0.44 -4.54 8.42
CA LEU A 115 0.82 -4.89 9.05
C LEU A 115 0.83 -6.39 9.33
N TYR A 116 1.85 -7.09 8.82
CA TYR A 116 2.11 -8.50 9.06
C TYR A 116 3.28 -8.65 10.04
N MET A 117 3.09 -9.40 11.11
CA MET A 117 4.17 -9.75 12.03
C MET A 117 4.13 -11.22 12.42
N ASN A 118 5.32 -11.77 12.69
CA ASN A 118 5.50 -13.14 13.14
C ASN A 118 5.93 -13.20 14.59
N LEU A 119 5.38 -14.15 15.33
CA LEU A 119 5.85 -14.48 16.66
C LEU A 119 7.22 -15.16 16.57
N LEU A 120 8.09 -14.79 17.50
CA LEU A 120 9.33 -15.54 17.74
C LEU A 120 9.05 -16.82 18.53
N THR A 121 8.16 -16.72 19.52
CA THR A 121 7.73 -17.81 20.40
C THR A 121 6.23 -17.69 20.69
N PRO A 122 5.51 -18.80 20.95
CA PRO A 122 4.11 -18.73 21.34
C PRO A 122 3.96 -18.15 22.76
N ASN A 123 2.86 -17.41 22.99
CA ASN A 123 2.51 -16.90 24.31
C ASN A 123 1.93 -18.01 25.21
N SER A 124 2.16 -17.89 26.52
CA SER A 124 1.57 -18.80 27.52
C SER A 124 0.05 -18.69 27.67
N ALA A 125 -0.53 -17.56 27.26
CA ALA A 125 -1.97 -17.31 27.25
C ALA A 125 -2.31 -16.33 26.11
N VAL A 126 -3.60 -16.22 25.77
CA VAL A 126 -4.07 -15.24 24.79
C VAL A 126 -3.75 -13.82 25.27
N ARG A 127 -3.17 -13.01 24.39
CA ARG A 127 -2.84 -11.60 24.62
C ARG A 127 -3.49 -10.73 23.58
N GLN A 128 -4.22 -9.70 24.01
CA GLN A 128 -4.68 -8.66 23.10
C GLN A 128 -3.55 -7.66 22.87
N VAL A 129 -3.13 -7.51 21.62
CA VAL A 129 -2.06 -6.60 21.20
C VAL A 129 -2.66 -5.54 20.29
N ASN A 130 -2.47 -4.28 20.68
CA ASN A 130 -3.02 -3.12 20.01
C ASN A 130 -1.96 -2.38 19.22
N VAL A 131 -2.36 -1.83 18.07
CA VAL A 131 -1.58 -0.89 17.28
C VAL A 131 -2.05 0.54 17.56
N HIS A 132 -1.08 1.44 17.73
CA HIS A 132 -1.28 2.87 17.93
C HIS A 132 -0.43 3.68 16.95
N LYS A 133 -0.93 4.85 16.53
CA LYS A 133 -0.19 5.81 15.72
C LYS A 133 0.86 6.52 16.57
N VAL A 134 2.09 6.65 16.10
CA VAL A 134 3.14 7.46 16.75
C VAL A 134 3.04 8.91 16.28
N LEU A 135 3.20 9.87 17.19
CA LEU A 135 2.98 11.29 16.94
C LEU A 135 4.26 12.12 16.78
N GLY A 136 5.43 11.51 16.95
CA GLY A 136 6.71 12.18 16.83
C GLY A 136 7.78 11.28 16.25
N ASP A 137 8.75 11.89 15.59
CA ASP A 137 9.84 11.14 14.96
C ASP A 137 10.75 10.47 15.99
N TRP A 138 11.41 9.40 15.57
CA TRP A 138 12.32 8.61 16.39
C TRP A 138 13.30 7.82 15.50
N SER A 139 14.44 7.48 16.08
CA SER A 139 15.49 6.67 15.46
C SER A 139 15.68 5.35 16.20
N GLY A 140 15.89 4.27 15.45
CA GLY A 140 16.15 2.94 16.00
C GLY A 140 17.34 2.93 16.95
N ASN A 141 18.41 3.67 16.67
CA ASN A 141 19.63 3.68 17.47
C ASN A 141 19.59 4.54 18.75
N SER A 142 18.53 5.34 18.95
CA SER A 142 18.47 6.29 20.08
C SER A 142 17.20 6.18 20.90
N ILE A 143 16.16 5.49 20.41
CA ILE A 143 14.92 5.30 21.15
C ILE A 143 15.17 4.44 22.40
N ILE A 144 14.72 4.93 23.55
CA ILE A 144 14.75 4.33 24.87
C ILE A 144 13.44 4.64 25.58
N TRP A 145 13.15 4.00 26.72
CA TRP A 145 11.90 4.26 27.44
C TRP A 145 11.72 5.72 27.84
N ASN A 146 12.80 6.39 28.25
CA ASN A 146 12.76 7.76 28.74
C ASN A 146 12.59 8.82 27.64
N ASN A 147 12.91 8.52 26.38
CA ASN A 147 12.80 9.47 25.26
C ASN A 147 11.80 9.03 24.17
N LYS A 148 11.07 7.93 24.39
CA LYS A 148 10.09 7.40 23.44
C LYS A 148 9.09 8.50 23.03
N PRO A 149 8.70 8.57 21.74
CA PRO A 149 7.74 9.56 21.28
C PRO A 149 6.36 9.31 21.88
N ASN A 150 5.55 10.37 21.93
CA ASN A 150 4.13 10.25 22.24
C ASN A 150 3.41 9.47 21.13
N TYR A 151 2.29 8.85 21.49
CA TYR A 151 1.44 8.09 20.57
C TYR A 151 -0.02 8.49 20.77
N ASP A 152 -0.84 8.27 19.75
CA ASP A 152 -2.29 8.44 19.83
C ASP A 152 -2.90 7.34 20.69
N THR A 153 -3.61 7.72 21.74
CA THR A 153 -4.30 6.78 22.64
C THR A 153 -5.40 5.97 21.96
N LYS A 154 -5.90 6.40 20.79
CA LYS A 154 -6.84 5.63 20.00
C LYS A 154 -6.19 4.34 19.51
N VAL A 155 -6.83 3.21 19.79
CA VAL A 155 -6.48 1.91 19.20
C VAL A 155 -6.87 1.95 17.73
N VAL A 156 -5.89 1.78 16.84
CA VAL A 156 -6.13 1.74 15.39
C VAL A 156 -6.71 0.37 15.02
N ASP A 157 -6.06 -0.69 15.49
CA ASP A 157 -6.54 -2.06 15.38
C ASP A 157 -5.93 -2.93 16.50
N TYR A 158 -6.47 -4.13 16.71
CA TYR A 158 -5.98 -5.08 17.71
C TYR A 158 -6.08 -6.54 17.24
N GLN A 159 -5.26 -7.41 17.84
CA GLN A 159 -5.28 -8.85 17.59
C GLN A 159 -5.17 -9.65 18.88
N PHE A 160 -5.77 -10.85 18.88
CA PHE A 160 -5.61 -11.84 19.94
C PHE A 160 -4.51 -12.84 19.56
N VAL A 161 -3.38 -12.74 20.24
CA VAL A 161 -2.12 -13.40 19.88
C VAL A 161 -1.81 -14.49 20.91
N LYS A 162 -1.57 -15.72 20.46
CA LYS A 162 -1.23 -16.86 21.34
C LYS A 162 -0.25 -17.82 20.69
N ASP A 163 -0.73 -18.60 19.73
CA ASP A 163 0.01 -19.71 19.16
C ASP A 163 0.86 -19.24 17.96
N LEU A 164 1.87 -20.01 17.55
CA LEU A 164 2.59 -19.72 16.32
C LEU A 164 1.62 -19.84 15.14
N ALA A 165 1.53 -18.77 14.36
CA ALA A 165 0.77 -18.69 13.11
C ALA A 165 1.71 -18.25 11.98
N PRO A 166 1.35 -18.49 10.70
CA PRO A 166 2.15 -18.00 9.58
C PRO A 166 2.37 -16.49 9.58
N TYR A 167 1.45 -15.72 10.18
CA TYR A 167 1.55 -14.30 10.50
C TYR A 167 0.32 -13.86 11.32
N TYR A 168 0.46 -12.73 12.01
CA TYR A 168 -0.63 -11.93 12.58
C TYR A 168 -0.78 -10.63 11.79
N THR A 169 -2.02 -10.16 11.63
CA THR A 169 -2.35 -8.98 10.81
C THR A 169 -3.05 -7.89 11.60
N TRP A 170 -2.64 -6.65 11.43
CA TRP A 170 -3.37 -5.48 11.90
C TRP A 170 -3.69 -4.54 10.75
N ASP A 171 -4.91 -4.03 10.68
CA ASP A 171 -5.29 -2.97 9.75
C ASP A 171 -4.64 -1.65 10.19
N VAL A 172 -3.72 -1.15 9.38
CA VAL A 172 -2.98 0.10 9.59
C VAL A 172 -3.27 1.12 8.48
N THR A 173 -4.36 0.92 7.74
CA THR A 173 -4.77 1.73 6.58
C THR A 173 -4.78 3.22 6.92
N SER A 174 -5.34 3.61 8.07
CA SER A 174 -5.41 5.03 8.47
C SER A 174 -4.03 5.63 8.76
N ILE A 175 -3.11 4.85 9.33
CA ILE A 175 -1.74 5.31 9.63
C ILE A 175 -0.97 5.50 8.33
N VAL A 176 -1.04 4.52 7.42
CA VAL A 176 -0.32 4.54 6.15
C VAL A 176 -0.85 5.65 5.24
N LYS A 177 -2.18 5.86 5.17
CA LYS A 177 -2.78 7.00 4.46
C LYS A 177 -2.23 8.32 4.97
N ASP A 178 -2.17 8.51 6.28
CA ASP A 178 -1.64 9.73 6.90
C ASP A 178 -0.16 9.98 6.54
N TRP A 179 0.66 8.92 6.46
CA TRP A 179 2.06 9.05 6.02
C TRP A 179 2.17 9.55 4.58
N TYR A 180 1.34 9.05 3.65
CA TYR A 180 1.32 9.53 2.27
C TYR A 180 0.75 10.95 2.14
N THR A 181 -0.29 11.30 2.91
CA THR A 181 -0.92 12.62 2.83
C THR A 181 -0.05 13.71 3.46
N THR A 182 0.57 13.45 4.61
CA THR A 182 1.33 14.47 5.35
C THR A 182 2.81 14.48 4.99
N GLY A 183 3.32 13.41 4.39
CA GLY A 183 4.75 13.16 4.20
C GLY A 183 5.49 12.79 5.49
N ASN A 184 4.81 12.73 6.64
CA ASN A 184 5.42 12.45 7.93
C ASN A 184 5.23 10.97 8.29
N ASN A 185 6.30 10.18 8.15
CA ASN A 185 6.31 8.78 8.58
C ASN A 185 6.96 8.65 9.96
N TYR A 186 6.14 8.73 11.01
CA TYR A 186 6.57 8.54 12.40
C TYR A 186 6.47 7.09 12.90
N GLY A 187 6.03 6.17 12.05
CA GLY A 187 5.86 4.77 12.45
C GLY A 187 4.62 4.52 13.32
N LEU A 188 4.56 3.30 13.84
CA LEU A 188 3.49 2.76 14.67
C LEU A 188 4.07 2.12 15.92
N MET A 189 3.23 1.95 16.93
CA MET A 189 3.60 1.34 18.20
C MET A 189 2.66 0.18 18.52
N LEU A 190 3.23 -0.96 18.92
CA LEU A 190 2.49 -2.08 19.48
C LEU A 190 2.65 -2.14 21.00
N LYS A 191 1.54 -2.39 21.67
CA LYS A 191 1.48 -2.67 23.11
C LYS A 191 0.40 -3.68 23.42
N ASN A 192 0.53 -4.39 24.54
CA ASN A 192 -0.58 -5.19 25.04
C ASN A 192 -1.65 -4.28 25.65
N GLN A 193 -2.92 -4.68 25.55
CA GLN A 193 -4.03 -4.00 26.23
C GLN A 193 -3.81 -4.01 27.75
N ASP A 194 -3.39 -5.15 28.30
CA ASP A 194 -3.01 -5.30 29.70
C ASP A 194 -1.48 -5.24 29.82
N GLU A 195 -1.00 -4.17 30.46
CA GLU A 195 0.40 -3.96 30.82
C GLU A 195 0.60 -4.00 32.36
N VAL A 196 -0.45 -4.31 33.13
CA VAL A 196 -0.41 -4.36 34.59
C VAL A 196 -0.05 -5.76 35.06
N ASN A 197 -0.68 -6.79 34.49
CA ASN A 197 -0.39 -8.17 34.85
C ASN A 197 0.77 -8.73 34.02
N PRO A 198 1.58 -9.64 34.58
CA PRO A 198 2.65 -10.31 33.83
C PRO A 198 2.12 -11.03 32.59
N GLY A 199 2.69 -10.72 31.43
CA GLY A 199 2.31 -11.25 30.14
C GLY A 199 2.90 -10.40 29.03
N TYR A 200 3.80 -10.98 28.25
CA TYR A 200 4.46 -10.33 27.13
C TYR A 200 4.32 -11.16 25.85
N THR A 201 4.62 -10.53 24.73
CA THR A 201 4.64 -11.15 23.39
C THR A 201 5.92 -10.77 22.67
N GLU A 202 6.58 -11.78 22.08
CA GLU A 202 7.84 -11.65 21.37
C GLU A 202 7.65 -11.84 19.87
N TYR A 203 8.14 -10.87 19.08
CA TYR A 203 8.08 -10.91 17.63
C TYR A 203 9.47 -10.97 17.00
N VAL A 204 9.53 -11.44 15.77
CA VAL A 204 10.72 -11.40 14.92
C VAL A 204 11.06 -9.94 14.59
N SER A 205 12.31 -9.54 14.85
CA SER A 205 12.88 -8.22 14.54
C SER A 205 13.51 -8.17 13.15
N ALA A 206 13.66 -6.99 12.56
CA ALA A 206 14.43 -6.77 11.34
C ALA A 206 15.92 -7.15 11.51
N ASN A 207 16.41 -7.17 12.75
CA ASN A 207 17.78 -7.51 13.13
C ASN A 207 18.03 -9.02 13.30
N THR A 208 17.06 -9.88 12.97
CA THR A 208 17.31 -11.33 12.88
C THR A 208 18.23 -11.68 11.73
N SER A 209 18.85 -12.87 11.81
CA SER A 209 19.63 -13.44 10.70
C SER A 209 18.86 -13.37 9.37
N SER A 210 19.59 -13.16 8.28
CA SER A 210 19.05 -13.09 6.91
C SER A 210 18.31 -14.36 6.49
N ALA A 211 18.58 -15.50 7.13
CA ALA A 211 17.83 -16.74 6.95
C ALA A 211 16.34 -16.61 7.30
N TYR A 212 15.95 -15.63 8.12
CA TYR A 212 14.57 -15.39 8.56
C TYR A 212 13.94 -14.14 7.93
N THR A 213 14.46 -13.67 6.79
CA THR A 213 13.98 -12.44 6.13
C THR A 213 12.48 -12.47 5.83
N SER A 214 11.93 -13.62 5.42
CA SER A 214 10.50 -13.80 5.16
C SER A 214 9.61 -13.63 6.39
N LEU A 215 10.16 -13.79 7.59
CA LEU A 215 9.42 -13.68 8.86
C LEU A 215 9.44 -12.26 9.44
N ARG A 216 10.27 -11.36 8.90
CA ARG A 216 10.36 -9.97 9.38
C ARG A 216 9.05 -9.23 9.10
N ALA A 217 8.76 -8.22 9.92
CA ALA A 217 7.55 -7.43 9.75
C ALA A 217 7.47 -6.78 8.37
N SER A 218 6.27 -6.70 7.80
CA SER A 218 6.01 -6.02 6.53
C SER A 218 4.65 -5.35 6.54
N VAL A 219 4.47 -4.32 5.72
CA VAL A 219 3.17 -3.77 5.39
C VAL A 219 2.83 -4.16 3.97
N VAL A 220 1.67 -4.78 3.77
CA VAL A 220 1.09 -5.00 2.44
C VAL A 220 0.04 -3.93 2.22
N LEU A 221 0.25 -3.14 1.17
CA LEU A 221 -0.60 -2.06 0.73
C LEU A 221 -1.37 -2.50 -0.50
N SER A 222 -2.62 -2.12 -0.53
CA SER A 222 -3.44 -2.18 -1.73
C SER A 222 -3.77 -0.78 -2.16
N TYR A 223 -3.67 -0.52 -3.44
CA TYR A 223 -3.89 0.79 -4.00
C TYR A 223 -4.65 0.69 -5.31
N ILE A 224 -5.39 1.74 -5.62
CA ILE A 224 -6.01 1.93 -6.92
C ILE A 224 -5.29 3.09 -7.61
N ASN A 225 -4.98 2.94 -8.90
CA ASN A 225 -4.47 4.02 -9.72
C ASN A 225 -5.61 4.58 -10.56
N ASN A 226 -5.95 5.85 -10.35
CA ASN A 226 -7.04 6.52 -11.07
C ASN A 226 -6.47 7.62 -11.97
N SER A 227 -5.37 7.32 -12.68
CA SER A 227 -4.82 8.23 -13.68
C SER A 227 -5.77 8.26 -14.87
N GLY A 228 -6.02 9.44 -15.43
CA GLY A 228 -6.88 9.59 -16.62
C GLY A 228 -8.37 9.75 -16.30
N LEU A 229 -9.17 9.91 -17.36
CA LEU A 229 -10.61 10.15 -17.29
C LEU A 229 -11.36 8.84 -17.54
N GLU A 230 -11.96 8.32 -16.47
CA GLU A 230 -12.63 7.03 -16.54
C GLU A 230 -14.09 7.17 -16.17
N SER A 231 -14.96 6.58 -16.99
CA SER A 231 -16.42 6.71 -16.84
C SER A 231 -16.98 6.18 -15.51
N TYR A 232 -16.21 5.35 -14.81
CA TYR A 232 -16.58 4.78 -13.51
C TYR A 232 -16.15 5.64 -12.31
N TRP A 233 -15.39 6.73 -12.52
CA TRP A 233 -15.04 7.70 -11.47
C TRP A 233 -15.97 8.92 -11.48
N THR A 234 -16.10 9.56 -10.33
CA THR A 234 -16.79 10.86 -10.21
C THR A 234 -15.75 11.99 -10.25
N TYR A 235 -16.09 13.06 -10.96
CA TYR A 235 -15.23 14.21 -11.14
C TYR A 235 -16.02 15.50 -10.92
N HIS A 236 -15.41 16.46 -10.23
CA HIS A 236 -15.81 17.84 -10.30
C HIS A 236 -15.21 18.47 -11.56
N SER A 237 -16.06 18.92 -12.48
CA SER A 237 -15.62 19.58 -13.71
C SER A 237 -15.88 21.08 -13.68
N GLN A 238 -14.94 21.83 -14.25
CA GLN A 238 -15.06 23.26 -14.45
C GLN A 238 -14.73 23.60 -15.90
N ASP A 239 -15.73 24.07 -16.63
CA ASP A 239 -15.56 24.63 -17.96
C ASP A 239 -14.96 26.03 -17.86
N VAL A 240 -13.83 26.25 -18.52
CA VAL A 240 -13.14 27.55 -18.61
C VAL A 240 -13.28 28.15 -20.01
N GLY A 241 -14.28 27.71 -20.77
CA GLY A 241 -14.62 28.19 -22.09
C GLY A 241 -13.62 27.70 -23.14
N ARG A 242 -13.10 28.63 -23.95
CA ARG A 242 -12.17 28.29 -25.05
C ARG A 242 -10.88 27.64 -24.59
N ALA A 243 -10.50 27.78 -23.32
CA ALA A 243 -9.30 27.15 -22.78
C ALA A 243 -9.50 25.65 -22.51
N GLY A 244 -10.73 25.13 -22.47
CA GLY A 244 -11.01 23.70 -22.24
C GLY A 244 -11.75 23.46 -20.93
N THR A 245 -11.63 22.24 -20.40
CA THR A 245 -12.32 21.80 -19.19
C THR A 245 -11.34 21.16 -18.23
N GLY A 246 -11.35 21.63 -16.99
CA GLY A 246 -10.65 20.98 -15.88
C GLY A 246 -11.55 19.95 -15.21
N TYR A 247 -10.97 18.83 -14.81
CA TYR A 247 -11.60 17.75 -14.08
C TYR A 247 -10.75 17.46 -12.86
N VAL A 248 -11.35 17.46 -11.68
CA VAL A 248 -10.72 17.02 -10.45
C VAL A 248 -11.39 15.71 -10.06
N ASN A 249 -10.63 14.63 -9.97
CA ASN A 249 -11.16 13.36 -9.49
C ASN A 249 -11.56 13.51 -8.01
N ASP A 250 -12.82 13.24 -7.69
CA ASP A 250 -13.38 13.50 -6.36
C ASP A 250 -12.79 12.59 -5.28
N TYR A 251 -12.15 11.49 -5.68
CA TYR A 251 -11.58 10.50 -4.77
C TYR A 251 -10.12 10.80 -4.40
N ASN A 252 -9.25 11.03 -5.39
CA ASN A 252 -7.81 11.20 -5.16
C ASN A 252 -7.28 12.62 -5.42
N GLY A 253 -8.12 13.54 -5.90
CA GLY A 253 -7.73 14.91 -6.22
C GLY A 253 -6.85 15.05 -7.46
N ASN A 254 -6.68 13.98 -8.26
CA ASN A 254 -5.95 14.06 -9.52
C ASN A 254 -6.63 15.08 -10.44
N VAL A 255 -5.85 16.03 -10.94
CA VAL A 255 -6.34 17.07 -11.85
C VAL A 255 -6.01 16.67 -13.28
N ILE A 256 -7.04 16.64 -14.12
CA ILE A 256 -6.93 16.44 -15.56
C ILE A 256 -7.51 17.66 -16.25
N PHE A 257 -6.80 18.21 -17.23
CA PHE A 257 -7.29 19.35 -17.99
C PHE A 257 -7.26 19.01 -19.47
N ALA A 258 -8.41 19.02 -20.12
CA ALA A 258 -8.53 18.71 -21.54
C ALA A 258 -8.84 19.99 -22.33
N HIS A 259 -7.95 20.29 -23.28
CA HIS A 259 -8.10 21.38 -24.24
C HIS A 259 -8.24 20.79 -25.64
N ASN A 260 -9.32 21.14 -26.35
CA ASN A 260 -9.52 20.75 -27.74
C ASN A 260 -8.83 21.78 -28.64
N ASP A 261 -7.73 21.37 -29.29
CA ASP A 261 -6.97 22.25 -30.18
C ASP A 261 -7.56 22.29 -31.60
N LEU A 262 -7.99 21.12 -32.09
CA LEU A 262 -8.46 20.96 -33.45
C LEU A 262 -9.52 19.88 -33.53
N GLU A 263 -10.64 20.23 -34.15
CA GLU A 263 -11.71 19.29 -34.46
C GLU A 263 -12.06 19.41 -35.95
N MET A 264 -11.91 18.29 -36.67
CA MET A 264 -12.25 18.18 -38.09
C MET A 264 -13.35 17.15 -38.25
N ASN A 265 -14.59 17.61 -38.39
CA ASN A 265 -15.80 16.78 -38.46
C ASN A 265 -16.05 16.23 -39.88
N GLY A 266 -15.11 15.46 -40.41
CA GLY A 266 -15.24 14.80 -41.70
C GLY A 266 -16.08 13.52 -41.65
N ASN A 267 -17.00 13.34 -42.60
CA ASN A 267 -17.92 12.18 -42.66
C ASN A 267 -17.23 10.80 -42.79
N LYS A 268 -15.95 10.74 -43.16
CA LYS A 268 -15.21 9.48 -43.36
C LYS A 268 -14.12 9.22 -42.31
N MET A 269 -13.49 10.28 -41.82
CA MET A 269 -12.39 10.23 -40.84
C MET A 269 -12.45 11.53 -40.03
N PRO A 270 -13.31 11.61 -39.01
CA PRO A 270 -13.24 12.72 -38.08
C PRO A 270 -11.92 12.66 -37.32
N ILE A 271 -11.27 13.82 -37.13
CA ILE A 271 -10.02 13.93 -36.38
C ILE A 271 -10.26 14.92 -35.25
N SER A 272 -9.91 14.52 -34.02
CA SER A 272 -9.80 15.41 -32.88
C SER A 272 -8.38 15.37 -32.33
N LEU A 273 -7.81 16.56 -32.12
CA LEU A 273 -6.53 16.74 -31.46
C LEU A 273 -6.77 17.50 -30.17
N ASN A 274 -6.41 16.87 -29.06
CA ASN A 274 -6.56 17.45 -27.74
C ASN A 274 -5.21 17.47 -27.02
N HIS A 275 -4.89 18.58 -26.37
CA HIS A 275 -3.93 18.62 -25.29
C HIS A 275 -4.61 18.19 -23.98
N VAL A 276 -4.01 17.22 -23.31
CA VAL A 276 -4.44 16.75 -22.00
C VAL A 276 -3.32 16.95 -21.00
N TYR A 277 -3.59 17.68 -19.94
CA TYR A 277 -2.76 17.72 -18.75
C TYR A 277 -3.23 16.66 -17.77
N ASN A 278 -2.31 15.94 -17.12
CA ASN A 278 -2.63 15.04 -16.02
C ASN A 278 -1.62 15.24 -14.88
N SER A 279 -2.12 15.60 -13.69
CA SER A 279 -1.26 15.92 -12.54
C SER A 279 -0.43 14.72 -12.05
N ASN A 280 -0.84 13.50 -12.42
CA ASN A 280 -0.05 12.28 -12.23
C ASN A 280 1.36 12.38 -12.84
N ASP A 281 1.46 13.01 -14.01
CA ASP A 281 2.69 13.12 -14.77
C ASP A 281 3.28 14.54 -14.69
N LYS A 282 2.90 15.35 -13.69
CA LYS A 282 3.26 16.78 -13.58
C LYS A 282 4.76 17.07 -13.64
N ASP A 283 5.59 16.13 -13.19
CA ASP A 283 7.06 16.25 -13.17
C ASP A 283 7.73 15.57 -14.38
N THR A 284 6.93 15.00 -15.30
CA THR A 284 7.41 14.28 -16.49
C THR A 284 7.19 15.13 -17.74
N ASP A 285 8.28 15.45 -18.44
CA ASP A 285 8.20 16.08 -19.77
C ASP A 285 7.88 15.04 -20.84
N LEU A 286 6.63 15.07 -21.32
CA LEU A 286 6.12 14.20 -22.38
C LEU A 286 6.29 14.83 -23.78
N LYS A 287 7.20 15.80 -23.93
CA LYS A 287 7.52 16.56 -25.16
C LYS A 287 6.53 17.67 -25.53
N TYR A 288 5.51 17.90 -24.70
CA TYR A 288 4.57 19.01 -24.83
C TYR A 288 4.53 19.89 -23.57
N GLY A 289 5.54 19.73 -22.70
CA GLY A 289 5.61 20.36 -21.39
C GLY A 289 5.34 19.37 -20.24
N PRO A 290 5.73 19.71 -19.01
CA PRO A 290 5.53 18.83 -17.86
C PRO A 290 4.04 18.52 -17.63
N GLY A 291 3.70 17.23 -17.59
CA GLY A 291 2.32 16.73 -17.41
C GLY A 291 1.39 16.85 -18.61
N TRP A 292 1.83 17.47 -19.72
CA TRP A 292 1.02 17.68 -20.92
C TRP A 292 1.31 16.65 -22.00
N ARG A 293 0.25 16.13 -22.61
CA ARG A 293 0.31 15.19 -23.74
C ARG A 293 -0.72 15.56 -24.81
N LEU A 294 -0.57 14.96 -25.98
CA LEU A 294 -1.64 14.90 -26.98
C LEU A 294 -2.42 13.60 -26.83
N ASN A 295 -3.73 13.61 -27.11
CA ASN A 295 -4.56 12.40 -27.15
C ASN A 295 -4.05 11.33 -28.13
N LEU A 296 -3.31 11.75 -29.16
CA LEU A 296 -2.66 10.87 -30.13
C LEU A 296 -1.29 10.34 -29.67
N ASN A 297 -0.69 10.94 -28.63
CA ASN A 297 0.58 10.49 -28.06
C ASN A 297 0.32 9.39 -27.03
N GLN A 298 -0.02 8.23 -27.55
CA GLN A 298 -0.15 7.00 -26.76
C GLN A 298 1.16 6.22 -26.82
N ARG A 299 1.57 5.62 -25.70
CA ARG A 299 2.87 4.97 -25.60
C ARG A 299 2.77 3.63 -24.91
N ILE A 300 3.58 2.67 -25.38
CA ILE A 300 3.88 1.44 -24.65
C ILE A 300 5.34 1.54 -24.19
N ALA A 301 5.59 1.29 -22.91
CA ALA A 301 6.93 1.30 -22.33
C ALA A 301 7.14 0.09 -21.42
N GLU A 302 8.36 -0.47 -21.39
CA GLU A 302 8.70 -1.54 -20.47
C GLU A 302 9.14 -0.96 -19.11
N GLN A 303 8.69 -1.56 -18.01
CA GLN A 303 9.03 -1.19 -16.64
C GLN A 303 9.11 -2.43 -15.75
N THR A 304 10.16 -2.56 -14.95
CA THR A 304 10.28 -3.63 -13.95
C THR A 304 9.70 -3.19 -12.62
N ILE A 305 8.65 -3.88 -12.16
CA ILE A 305 7.99 -3.64 -10.88
C ILE A 305 8.27 -4.86 -9.98
N SER A 306 8.95 -4.64 -8.86
CA SER A 306 9.30 -5.71 -7.89
C SER A 306 10.03 -6.92 -8.51
N GLY A 307 10.98 -6.64 -9.41
CA GLY A 307 11.78 -7.68 -10.08
C GLY A 307 11.06 -8.39 -11.24
N VAL A 308 9.83 -7.99 -11.55
CA VAL A 308 9.04 -8.53 -12.67
C VAL A 308 8.92 -7.46 -13.75
N PRO A 309 9.29 -7.75 -15.01
CA PRO A 309 9.13 -6.80 -16.11
C PRO A 309 7.63 -6.69 -16.50
N TYR A 310 7.19 -5.49 -16.89
CA TYR A 310 5.84 -5.16 -17.37
C TYR A 310 5.94 -4.25 -18.61
N TYR A 311 5.01 -4.36 -19.56
CA TYR A 311 4.68 -3.32 -20.51
C TYR A 311 3.53 -2.46 -19.99
N ILE A 312 3.72 -1.16 -19.95
CA ILE A 312 2.73 -0.18 -19.54
C ILE A 312 2.27 0.55 -20.79
N TYR A 313 1.00 0.39 -21.13
CA TYR A 313 0.33 1.21 -22.14
C TYR A 313 -0.25 2.44 -21.47
N THR A 314 0.11 3.61 -21.97
CA THR A 314 -0.49 4.87 -21.57
C THR A 314 -1.32 5.42 -22.71
N ASP A 315 -2.60 5.67 -22.46
CA ASP A 315 -3.53 6.13 -23.47
C ASP A 315 -3.50 7.67 -23.65
N GLY A 316 -4.50 8.19 -24.36
CA GLY A 316 -4.58 9.60 -24.73
C GLY A 316 -4.84 10.57 -23.58
N ASP A 317 -5.37 10.10 -22.44
CA ASP A 317 -5.69 10.95 -21.28
C ASP A 317 -4.74 10.73 -20.08
N GLY A 318 -3.87 9.72 -20.17
CA GLY A 318 -2.93 9.39 -19.13
C GLY A 318 -3.27 8.17 -18.32
N THR A 319 -4.36 7.47 -18.63
CA THR A 319 -4.66 6.17 -18.05
C THR A 319 -3.54 5.19 -18.38
N LYS A 320 -3.06 4.48 -17.35
CA LYS A 320 -1.98 3.48 -17.45
C LYS A 320 -2.56 2.08 -17.30
N HIS A 321 -2.36 1.24 -18.30
CA HIS A 321 -2.69 -0.17 -18.29
C HIS A 321 -1.41 -1.00 -18.20
N TYR A 322 -1.35 -1.92 -17.24
CA TYR A 322 -0.16 -2.72 -16.94
C TYR A 322 -0.32 -4.14 -17.50
N PHE A 323 0.64 -4.57 -18.31
CA PHE A 323 0.74 -5.90 -18.88
C PHE A 323 2.05 -6.54 -18.43
N LYS A 324 2.07 -7.71 -17.81
CA LYS A 324 3.33 -8.33 -17.37
C LYS A 324 4.14 -8.84 -18.58
N TYR A 325 5.44 -8.52 -18.64
CA TYR A 325 6.41 -9.06 -19.62
C TYR A 325 6.84 -10.46 -19.18
N ASP A 326 6.94 -11.37 -20.14
CA ASP A 326 7.54 -12.69 -19.95
C ASP A 326 8.35 -13.04 -21.19
N SER A 327 9.58 -13.53 -20.99
CA SER A 327 10.56 -13.87 -22.05
C SER A 327 10.51 -15.33 -22.43
#